data_AF-A0A7J9GMB2-F1
#
_entry.id   AF-A0A7J9GMB2-F1
#
_cell.length_a   1.000
_cell.length_b   1.000
_cell.length_c   1.000
_cell.angle_alpha   90.00
_cell.angle_beta   90.00
_cell.angle_gamma   90.00
#
_symmetry.space_group_name_H-M   'P 1'
#
loop_
_entity.id
_entity.type
_entity.pdbx_description
1 polymer ?
#
loop_
_entity_poly.entity_id
_entity_poly.type
_entity_poly.pdbx_seq_one_letter_code
_entity_poly.pdbx_strand_id
1 'polypeptide(L)'
;RLHNQGARTFWIHNTGPIGCLPFEVLDYPQQHENVDQNGCLRSHNEIAHEFNRQLKDSVIQLRMQFPDAALTYVDIYSAKYSLISHAKHH
;
A
#
# COMPACT_ATOMS: atom_id res chain seq x y z
N ARG A 1 -5.78 19.93 7.08
CA ARG A 1 -6.80 20.07 8.17
C ARG A 1 -6.23 19.69 9.53
N LEU A 2 -5.79 18.44 9.73
CA LEU A 2 -5.27 17.98 11.03
C LEU A 2 -4.05 18.78 11.53
N HIS A 3 -3.11 19.16 10.65
CA HIS A 3 -1.99 20.03 11.01
C HIS A 3 -2.46 21.38 11.60
N ASN A 4 -3.40 22.06 10.94
CA ASN A 4 -4.00 23.31 11.43
C ASN A 4 -4.75 23.15 12.76
N GLN A 5 -5.12 21.92 13.12
CA GLN A 5 -5.76 21.58 14.39
C GLN A 5 -4.76 21.14 15.47
N GLY A 6 -3.46 21.31 15.24
CA GLY A 6 -2.41 21.03 16.21
C GLY A 6 -1.75 19.65 16.09
N ALA A 7 -2.17 18.79 15.15
CA ALA A 7 -1.48 17.52 14.93
C ALA A 7 -0.05 17.77 14.39
N ARG A 8 0.93 17.12 15.00
CA ARG A 8 2.35 17.25 14.65
C ARG A 8 3.05 15.94 14.37
N THR A 9 2.39 14.81 14.60
CA THR A 9 2.92 13.48 14.29
C THR A 9 1.92 12.75 13.42
N PHE A 10 2.37 12.31 12.26
CA PHE A 10 1.55 11.61 11.28
C PHE A 10 2.21 10.29 10.93
N TRP A 11 1.45 9.22 11.07
CA TRP A 11 1.84 7.89 10.64
C TRP A 11 1.01 7.53 9.41
N ILE A 12 1.65 7.50 8.26
CA ILE A 12 1.00 7.37 6.96
C ILE A 12 1.47 6.05 6.37
N HIS A 13 0.63 5.03 6.42
CA HIS A 13 0.91 3.80 5.71
C HIS A 13 0.34 3.85 4.30
N ASN A 14 1.01 3.17 3.38
CA ASN A 14 0.51 2.98 2.02
C ASN A 14 -0.62 1.93 1.98
N THR A 15 -1.22 1.68 0.81
CA THR A 15 -2.20 0.59 0.69
C THR A 15 -1.49 -0.76 0.57
N GLY A 16 -2.13 -1.81 1.07
CA GLY A 16 -1.64 -3.18 0.95
C GLY A 16 -1.77 -3.75 -0.48
N PRO A 17 -1.34 -4.99 -0.72
CA PRO A 17 -1.51 -5.65 -2.01
C PRO A 17 -2.97 -6.03 -2.22
N ILE A 18 -3.74 -5.11 -2.81
CA ILE A 18 -5.19 -5.28 -2.94
C ILE A 18 -5.56 -6.49 -3.79
N GLY A 19 -4.74 -6.84 -4.80
CA GLY A 19 -4.98 -8.01 -5.64
C GLY A 19 -4.86 -9.34 -4.90
N CYS A 20 -4.33 -9.33 -3.67
CA CYS A 20 -4.27 -10.50 -2.79
C CYS A 20 -5.45 -10.62 -1.83
N LEU A 21 -6.44 -9.72 -1.89
CA LEU A 21 -7.60 -9.77 -1.01
C LEU A 21 -8.49 -10.96 -1.38
N PRO A 22 -9.09 -11.66 -0.39
CA PRO A 22 -9.89 -12.87 -0.66
C PRO A 22 -11.03 -12.65 -1.67
N PHE A 23 -11.71 -11.50 -1.62
CA PHE A 23 -12.81 -11.21 -2.55
C PHE A 23 -12.32 -11.00 -3.98
N GLU A 24 -11.15 -10.37 -4.19
CA GLU A 24 -10.56 -10.22 -5.52
C GLU A 24 -10.21 -11.59 -6.13
N VAL A 25 -9.74 -12.52 -5.31
CA VAL A 25 -9.41 -13.87 -5.78
C VAL A 25 -10.67 -14.70 -6.06
N LEU A 26 -11.73 -14.53 -5.25
CA LEU A 26 -12.99 -15.27 -5.39
C LEU A 26 -13.88 -14.76 -6.52
N ASP A 27 -13.90 -13.44 -6.74
CA ASP A 27 -14.77 -12.79 -7.73
C ASP A 27 -14.16 -12.82 -9.15
N TYR A 28 -12.85 -13.05 -9.27
CA TYR A 28 -12.13 -13.11 -10.55
C TYR A 28 -11.41 -14.46 -10.80
N PRO A 29 -12.11 -15.62 -10.73
CA PRO A 29 -11.46 -16.94 -10.72
C PRO A 29 -10.83 -17.38 -12.06
N GLN A 30 -11.06 -16.67 -13.17
CA GLN A 30 -10.70 -17.09 -14.53
C GLN A 30 -9.57 -16.31 -15.19
N GLN A 31 -8.90 -15.41 -14.47
CA GLN A 31 -7.81 -14.60 -15.04
C GLN A 31 -6.43 -15.23 -14.81
N HIS A 32 -6.21 -16.47 -15.25
CA HIS A 32 -4.93 -17.17 -15.06
C HIS A 32 -3.71 -16.36 -15.55
N GLU A 33 -3.87 -15.55 -16.60
CA GLU A 33 -2.81 -14.68 -17.12
C GLU A 33 -2.58 -13.40 -16.28
N ASN A 34 -3.58 -12.96 -15.53
CA ASN A 34 -3.53 -11.76 -14.68
C ASN A 34 -3.22 -12.08 -13.22
N VAL A 35 -2.73 -13.28 -12.91
CA VAL A 35 -2.41 -13.71 -11.55
C VAL A 35 -0.89 -13.85 -11.41
N ASP A 36 -0.34 -13.45 -10.27
CA ASP A 36 1.07 -13.65 -9.94
C ASP A 36 1.34 -15.05 -9.35
N GLN A 37 2.60 -15.36 -9.04
CA GLN A 37 3.00 -16.65 -8.46
C GLN A 37 2.36 -16.96 -7.09
N ASN A 38 1.80 -15.96 -6.42
CA ASN A 38 1.18 -16.07 -5.10
C ASN A 38 -0.35 -16.13 -5.17
N GLY A 39 -0.94 -16.13 -6.38
CA GLY A 39 -2.38 -16.16 -6.54
C GLY A 39 -3.03 -14.77 -6.50
N CYS A 40 -2.26 -13.68 -6.51
CA CYS A 40 -2.80 -12.33 -6.45
C CYS A 40 -3.04 -11.74 -7.85
N LEU A 41 -4.12 -10.95 -8.01
CA LEU A 41 -4.39 -10.22 -9.26
C LEU A 41 -3.32 -9.13 -9.51
N ARG A 42 -2.60 -9.25 -10.62
CA ARG A 42 -1.51 -8.35 -11.00
C ARG A 42 -2.00 -6.94 -11.29
N SER A 43 -3.02 -6.79 -12.14
CA SER A 43 -3.54 -5.45 -12.49
C SER A 43 -4.06 -4.68 -11.27
N HIS A 44 -4.62 -5.36 -10.27
CA HIS A 44 -5.07 -4.73 -9.03
C HIS A 44 -3.87 -4.32 -8.16
N ASN A 45 -2.83 -5.15 -8.09
CA ASN A 45 -1.57 -4.78 -7.43
C ASN A 45 -0.84 -3.62 -8.16
N GLU A 46 -0.93 -3.51 -9.47
CA GLU A 46 -0.41 -2.36 -10.24
C GLU A 46 -1.12 -1.05 -9.85
N ILE A 47 -2.43 -1.07 -9.66
CA ILE A 47 -3.19 0.08 -9.15
C ILE A 47 -2.70 0.46 -7.75
N ALA A 48 -2.50 -0.52 -6.86
CA ALA A 48 -1.94 -0.28 -5.53
C ALA A 48 -0.54 0.33 -5.60
N HIS A 49 0.33 -0.14 -6.50
CA HIS A 49 1.66 0.40 -6.69
C HIS A 49 1.62 1.87 -7.15
N GLU A 50 0.78 2.20 -8.12
CA GLU A 50 0.67 3.57 -8.62
C GLU A 50 0.12 4.52 -7.56
N PHE A 51 -0.91 4.11 -6.81
CA PHE A 51 -1.40 4.86 -5.67
C PHE A 51 -0.30 5.09 -4.62
N ASN A 52 0.44 4.03 -4.28
CA ASN A 52 1.52 4.10 -3.28
C ASN A 52 2.66 5.02 -3.73
N ARG A 53 2.97 5.06 -5.04
CA ARG A 53 3.94 5.99 -5.63
C ARG A 53 3.49 7.44 -5.43
N GLN A 54 2.27 7.77 -5.87
CA GLN A 54 1.73 9.13 -5.74
C GLN A 54 1.57 9.56 -4.27
N LEU A 55 1.18 8.64 -3.38
CA LEU A 55 1.10 8.89 -1.95
C LEU A 55 2.47 9.24 -1.37
N LYS A 56 3.51 8.46 -1.71
CA LYS A 56 4.88 8.72 -1.25
C LYS A 56 5.36 10.10 -1.71
N ASP A 57 5.12 10.45 -2.97
CA ASP A 57 5.46 11.78 -3.51
C ASP A 57 4.71 12.89 -2.75
N SER A 58 3.42 12.68 -2.45
CA SER A 58 2.61 13.62 -1.66
C SER A 58 3.14 13.79 -0.23
N VAL A 59 3.56 12.71 0.43
CA VAL A 59 4.17 12.78 1.77
C VAL A 59 5.48 13.57 1.74
N ILE A 60 6.29 13.42 0.67
CA ILE A 60 7.51 14.22 0.50
C ILE A 60 7.17 15.71 0.39
N GLN A 61 6.16 16.07 -0.41
CA GLN A 61 5.71 17.47 -0.52
C GLN A 61 5.21 18.01 0.82
N LEU A 62 4.42 17.23 1.56
CA LEU A 62 3.90 17.64 2.87
C LEU A 62 5.00 17.83 3.91
N ARG A 63 6.07 17.02 3.88
CA ARG A 63 7.25 17.22 4.75
C ARG A 63 7.94 18.56 4.49
N MET A 64 8.01 19.00 3.24
CA MET A 64 8.57 20.31 2.89
C MET A 64 7.63 21.45 3.30
N GLN A 65 6.32 21.26 3.16
CA GLN A 65 5.32 22.26 3.52
C GLN A 65 5.18 22.45 5.03
N PHE A 66 5.33 21.38 5.82
CA PHE A 66 5.13 21.36 7.26
C PHE A 66 6.39 20.87 7.99
N PRO A 67 7.48 21.67 7.99
CA PRO A 67 8.74 21.28 8.63
C PRO A 67 8.62 21.14 10.16
N ASP A 68 7.55 21.67 10.76
CA ASP A 68 7.24 21.54 12.19
C ASP A 68 6.53 20.21 12.54
N ALA A 69 6.20 19.37 11.55
CA ALA A 69 5.53 18.09 11.76
C ALA A 69 6.41 16.89 11.39
N ALA A 70 6.36 15.84 12.20
CA ALA A 70 6.96 14.55 11.94
C ALA A 70 6.01 13.68 11.10
N LEU A 71 6.33 13.47 9.82
CA LEU A 71 5.56 12.60 8.93
C LEU A 71 6.37 11.31 8.68
N THR A 72 5.89 10.18 9.19
CA THR A 72 6.47 8.86 8.96
C THR A 72 5.67 8.13 7.89
N TYR A 73 6.35 7.71 6.83
CA TYR A 73 5.75 6.89 5.77
C TYR A 73 6.06 5.42 6.04
N VAL A 74 5.06 4.55 5.97
CA VAL A 74 5.20 3.11 6.21
C VAL A 74 4.78 2.31 4.98
N ASP A 75 5.68 1.45 4.54
CA ASP A 75 5.44 0.54 3.43
C ASP A 75 4.76 -0.76 3.93
N ILE A 76 3.45 -0.68 4.17
CA ILE A 76 2.65 -1.84 4.58
C ILE A 76 2.40 -2.80 3.41
N TYR A 77 2.49 -2.32 2.16
CA TYR A 77 2.43 -3.17 0.97
C TYR A 77 3.47 -4.28 1.06
N SER A 78 4.74 -3.91 1.15
CA SER A 78 5.85 -4.87 1.14
C SER A 78 5.79 -5.81 2.34
N ALA A 79 5.44 -5.29 3.53
CA ALA A 79 5.28 -6.11 4.72
C ALA A 79 4.19 -7.19 4.55
N LYS A 80 2.99 -6.81 4.08
CA LYS A 80 1.89 -7.75 3.88
C LYS A 80 2.16 -8.71 2.73
N TYR A 81 2.68 -8.22 1.61
CA TYR A 81 3.00 -9.07 0.46
C TYR A 81 4.05 -10.12 0.83
N SER A 82 5.06 -9.75 1.62
CA SER A 82 6.06 -10.70 2.13
C SER A 82 5.44 -11.80 2.99
N LEU A 83 4.50 -11.46 3.89
CA LEU A 83 3.80 -12.46 4.71
C LEU A 83 2.97 -13.42 3.83
N ILE A 84 2.36 -12.92 2.77
CA ILE A 84 1.57 -13.73 1.83
C ILE A 84 2.48 -14.66 1.03
N SER A 85 3.57 -14.13 0.46
CA SER A 85 4.48 -14.90 -0.40
C SER A 85 5.31 -15.94 0.36
N HIS A 86 5.53 -15.72 1.67
CA HIS A 86 6.27 -16.64 2.54
C HIS A 86 5.39 -17.33 3.58
N ALA A 87 4.08 -17.44 3.34
CA ALA A 87 3.12 -17.99 4.32
C ALA A 87 3.44 -19.42 4.80
N LYS A 88 4.26 -20.18 4.06
CA LYS A 88 4.70 -21.54 4.44
C LYS A 88 5.97 -21.57 5.31
N HIS A 89 6.64 -20.43 5.48
CA HIS A 89 7.91 -20.29 6.21
C HIS A 89 7.75 -19.55 7.55
N HIS A 90 6.51 -19.20 7.90
CA HIS A 90 6.11 -18.57 9.16
C HIS A 90 5.08 -19.47 9.86
#